data_AF-A0A349JCX4-F1
#
_entry.id   AF-A0A349JCX4-F1
#
_cell.length_a   1.000
_cell.length_b   1.000
_cell.length_c   1.000
_cell.angle_alpha   90.00
_cell.angle_beta   90.00
_cell.angle_gamma   90.00
#
_symmetry.space_group_name_H-M   'P 1'
#
loop_
_entity.id
_entity.type
_entity.pdbx_description
1 polymer ?
#
loop_
_entity_poly.entity_id
_entity_poly.type
_entity_poly.pdbx_seq_one_letter_code
_entity_poly.pdbx_strand_id
1 'polypeptide(L)'
;MGKCRFCNSTSHGSGCSYSPHKKHEHVENEKACEFCGSSSYGSGCSYSPTGKHRHGHGANKCIWCGSTSNGSGCSYSPNKTHEK
;
A
#
# COMPACT_ATOMS: atom_id res chain seq x y z
N MET A 1 -9.92 11.12 2.10
CA MET A 1 -10.17 10.08 1.07
C MET A 1 -9.12 10.27 0.00
N GLY A 2 -8.19 9.32 -0.14
CA GLY A 2 -7.20 9.39 -1.21
C GLY A 2 -7.84 9.05 -2.56
N LYS A 3 -7.31 9.59 -3.66
CA LYS A 3 -7.73 9.24 -5.02
C LYS A 3 -6.70 8.32 -5.66
N CYS A 4 -7.16 7.47 -6.58
CA CYS A 4 -6.27 6.60 -7.32
C CYS A 4 -5.35 7.45 -8.19
N ARG A 5 -4.04 7.27 -8.07
CA ARG A 5 -3.02 8.03 -8.82
C ARG A 5 -3.21 7.95 -10.35
N PHE A 6 -3.73 6.83 -10.84
CA PHE A 6 -3.81 6.56 -12.28
C PHE A 6 -5.12 7.04 -12.93
N CYS A 7 -6.25 6.93 -12.22
CA CYS A 7 -7.57 7.24 -12.79
C CYS A 7 -8.38 8.26 -11.97
N ASN A 8 -7.80 8.81 -10.91
CA ASN A 8 -8.41 9.79 -10.01
C ASN A 8 -9.72 9.31 -9.32
N SER A 9 -10.02 8.01 -9.40
CA SER A 9 -11.18 7.39 -8.75
C SER A 9 -10.95 7.27 -7.24
N THR A 10 -12.00 7.46 -6.44
CA THR A 10 -11.98 7.23 -4.99
C THR A 10 -12.20 5.76 -4.60
N SER A 11 -12.49 4.89 -5.58
CA SER A 11 -12.70 3.46 -5.36
C SER A 11 -11.37 2.73 -5.20
N HIS A 12 -11.30 1.83 -4.22
CA HIS A 12 -10.18 0.90 -4.04
C HIS A 12 -10.46 -0.42 -4.77
N GLY A 13 -9.42 -1.25 -4.92
CA GLY A 13 -9.53 -2.61 -5.41
C GLY A 13 -9.17 -2.78 -6.87
N SER A 14 -9.89 -3.64 -7.58
CA SER A 14 -9.65 -3.94 -9.00
C SER A 14 -10.48 -3.05 -9.91
N GLY A 15 -10.01 -2.79 -11.13
CA GLY A 15 -10.78 -2.05 -12.15
C GLY A 15 -10.14 -0.76 -12.63
N CYS A 16 -8.90 -0.47 -12.23
CA CYS A 16 -8.19 0.69 -12.74
C CYS A 16 -7.52 0.38 -14.09
N SER A 17 -8.16 0.72 -15.21
CA SER A 17 -7.60 0.47 -16.55
C SER A 17 -6.27 1.16 -16.84
N TYR A 18 -5.96 2.24 -16.09
CA TYR A 18 -4.75 3.03 -16.24
C TYR A 18 -3.58 2.54 -15.36
N SER A 19 -3.85 1.65 -14.42
CA SER A 19 -2.82 1.07 -13.56
C SER A 19 -2.18 -0.14 -14.24
N PRO A 20 -0.85 -0.30 -14.19
CA PRO A 20 -0.16 -1.45 -14.80
C PRO A 20 -0.65 -2.79 -14.24
N HIS A 21 -1.10 -2.81 -12.99
CA HIS A 21 -1.63 -4.01 -12.33
C HIS A 21 -3.16 -4.13 -12.42
N LYS A 22 -3.84 -3.20 -13.12
CA LYS A 22 -5.30 -3.08 -13.16
C LYS A 22 -5.96 -2.88 -11.78
N LYS A 23 -5.21 -2.33 -10.82
CA LYS A 23 -5.64 -2.07 -9.43
C LYS A 23 -5.60 -0.59 -9.12
N HIS A 24 -6.52 -0.12 -8.30
CA HIS A 24 -6.52 1.25 -7.81
C HIS A 24 -5.38 1.44 -6.80
N GLU A 25 -4.64 2.53 -6.93
CA GLU A 25 -3.44 2.83 -6.14
C GLU A 25 -3.55 4.21 -5.48
N HIS A 26 -3.72 4.25 -4.16
CA HIS A 26 -3.97 5.44 -3.36
C HIS A 26 -2.77 5.76 -2.45
N VAL A 27 -1.66 6.20 -3.04
CA VAL A 27 -0.37 6.42 -2.35
C VAL A 27 -0.39 7.57 -1.33
N GLU A 28 -1.41 8.41 -1.35
CA GLU A 28 -1.55 9.58 -0.46
C GLU A 28 -2.07 9.24 0.94
N ASN A 29 -2.51 8.00 1.18
CA ASN A 29 -3.05 7.60 2.47
C ASN A 29 -2.04 6.76 3.26
N GLU A 30 -1.37 7.38 4.23
CA GLU A 30 -0.47 6.68 5.15
C GLU A 30 -1.20 5.73 6.14
N LYS A 31 -2.48 6.00 6.41
CA LYS A 31 -3.27 5.29 7.42
C LYS A 31 -4.02 4.10 6.84
N ALA A 32 -4.02 3.93 5.52
CA ALA A 32 -4.72 2.87 4.85
C ALA A 32 -3.91 2.30 3.70
N CYS A 33 -4.12 1.02 3.42
CA CYS A 33 -3.53 0.32 2.31
C CYS A 33 -3.99 0.97 1.00
N GLU A 34 -3.04 1.32 0.15
CA GLU A 34 -3.28 2.02 -1.10
C GLU A 34 -4.12 1.22 -2.10
N PHE A 35 -4.18 -0.11 -1.93
CA PHE A 35 -4.92 -1.00 -2.83
C PHE A 35 -6.32 -1.33 -2.36
N CYS A 36 -6.54 -1.43 -1.04
CA CYS A 36 -7.81 -1.91 -0.48
C CYS A 36 -8.46 -0.98 0.56
N GLY A 37 -7.76 0.07 0.98
CA GLY A 37 -8.26 1.02 1.99
C GLY A 37 -8.26 0.47 3.43
N SER A 38 -7.78 -0.75 3.68
CA SER A 38 -7.66 -1.29 5.04
C SER A 38 -6.53 -0.63 5.81
N SER A 39 -6.72 -0.29 7.09
CA SER A 39 -5.65 0.22 7.96
C SER A 39 -4.68 -0.86 8.47
N SER A 40 -4.90 -2.11 8.10
CA SER A 40 -4.07 -3.24 8.49
C SER A 40 -2.79 -3.31 7.67
N TYR A 41 -1.69 -3.64 8.32
CA TYR A 41 -0.41 -3.92 7.69
C TYR A 41 -0.19 -5.42 7.49
N GLY A 42 0.76 -5.80 6.64
CA GLY A 42 1.21 -7.17 6.49
C GLY A 42 0.55 -7.93 5.34
N SER A 43 0.35 -9.24 5.49
CA SER A 43 -0.24 -10.11 4.45
C SER A 43 -1.77 -10.08 4.50
N GLY A 44 -2.43 -10.36 3.36
CA GLY A 44 -3.89 -10.47 3.30
C GLY A 44 -4.57 -9.46 2.37
N CYS A 45 -3.80 -8.73 1.56
CA CYS A 45 -4.37 -7.78 0.62
C CYS A 45 -4.62 -8.45 -0.74
N SER A 46 -5.86 -8.89 -1.00
CA SER A 46 -6.27 -9.50 -2.29
C SER A 46 -6.18 -8.56 -3.49
N TYR A 47 -6.06 -7.26 -3.23
CA TYR A 47 -5.97 -6.22 -4.26
C TYR A 47 -4.54 -5.75 -4.51
N SER A 48 -3.59 -6.14 -3.66
CA SER A 48 -2.17 -5.86 -3.87
C SER A 48 -1.55 -6.93 -4.76
N PRO A 49 -0.70 -6.58 -5.72
CA PRO A 49 -0.03 -7.55 -6.59
C PRO A 49 0.88 -8.50 -5.81
N THR A 50 1.40 -8.08 -4.64
CA THR A 50 2.25 -8.91 -3.78
C THR A 50 1.45 -9.68 -2.71
N GLY A 51 0.12 -9.51 -2.66
CA GLY A 51 -0.73 -10.08 -1.62
C GLY A 51 -0.57 -9.42 -0.24
N LYS A 52 0.20 -8.34 -0.16
CA LYS A 52 0.54 -7.63 1.09
C LYS A 52 0.04 -6.19 1.07
N HIS A 53 -0.38 -5.71 2.23
CA HIS A 53 -0.79 -4.33 2.44
C HIS A 53 0.40 -3.39 2.29
N ARG A 54 0.24 -2.38 1.44
CA ARG A 54 1.20 -1.31 1.21
C ARG A 54 0.51 0.02 1.48
N HIS A 55 1.07 0.84 2.34
CA HIS A 55 0.51 2.14 2.75
C HIS A 55 1.27 3.29 2.12
N GLY A 56 0.65 4.48 2.11
CA GLY A 56 1.30 5.70 1.65
C GLY A 56 2.49 6.14 2.52
N HIS A 57 3.39 6.89 1.89
CA HIS A 57 4.51 7.55 2.55
C HIS A 57 4.02 8.82 3.26
N GLY A 58 4.50 9.10 4.48
CA GLY A 58 4.14 10.34 5.21
C GLY A 58 4.26 10.24 6.73
N ALA A 59 4.08 9.04 7.25
CA ALA A 59 3.98 8.84 8.69
C ALA A 59 5.30 8.53 9.41
N ASN A 60 6.43 8.56 8.69
CA ASN A 60 7.74 8.03 9.13
C ASN A 60 7.69 6.56 9.60
N LYS A 61 6.71 5.79 9.10
CA LYS A 61 6.53 4.36 9.37
C LYS A 61 6.79 3.57 8.10
N CYS A 62 7.17 2.31 8.26
CA CYS A 62 7.32 1.38 7.17
C CYS A 62 5.96 1.13 6.49
N ILE A 63 5.90 1.29 5.18
CA ILE A 63 4.70 1.13 4.35
C ILE A 63 4.11 -0.28 4.38
N TRP A 64 4.92 -1.29 4.73
CA TRP A 64 4.51 -2.70 4.75
C TRP A 64 4.07 -3.21 6.12
N CYS A 65 4.59 -2.62 7.21
CA CYS A 65 4.43 -3.16 8.56
C CYS A 65 4.07 -2.11 9.63
N GLY A 66 4.10 -0.82 9.32
CA GLY A 66 3.82 0.25 10.27
C GLY A 66 4.91 0.50 11.31
N SER A 67 6.03 -0.23 11.27
CA SER A 67 7.16 -0.02 12.19
C SER A 67 7.90 1.29 11.89
N THR A 68 8.34 2.00 12.92
CA THR A 68 9.20 3.20 12.78
C THR A 68 10.68 2.85 12.55
N SER A 69 11.05 1.57 12.62
CA SER A 69 12.40 1.06 12.33
C SER A 69 12.84 1.35 10.89
N ASN A 70 14.15 1.38 10.68
CA ASN A 70 14.80 1.54 9.37
C ASN A 70 15.69 0.32 9.08
N GLY A 71 15.97 0.05 7.80
CA GLY A 71 16.92 -0.99 7.39
C GLY A 71 16.28 -2.37 7.22
N SER A 72 17.04 -3.43 7.44
CA SER A 72 16.60 -4.82 7.25
C SER A 72 15.71 -5.31 8.39
N GLY A 73 14.85 -6.30 8.13
CA GLY A 73 14.04 -6.98 9.15
C GLY A 73 12.52 -6.91 8.95
N CYS A 74 12.05 -6.35 7.83
CA CYS A 74 10.62 -6.27 7.56
C CYS A 74 10.10 -7.56 6.90
N SER A 75 9.47 -8.45 7.65
CA SER A 75 8.84 -9.69 7.12
C SER A 75 7.79 -9.45 6.02
N TYR A 76 7.20 -8.25 6.03
CA TYR A 76 6.15 -7.87 5.12
C TYR A 76 6.67 -7.13 3.88
N SER A 77 7.86 -6.56 3.88
CA SER A 77 8.45 -6.06 2.63
C SER A 77 8.91 -7.23 1.76
N PRO A 78 8.69 -7.18 0.43
CA PRO A 78 9.27 -8.15 -0.50
C PRO A 78 10.80 -8.14 -0.47
N ASN A 79 11.41 -6.98 -0.21
CA ASN A 79 12.87 -6.82 -0.07
C ASN A 79 13.38 -7.10 1.35
N LYS A 80 12.50 -7.51 2.27
CA LYS A 80 12.80 -7.69 3.70
C LYS A 80 13.34 -6.44 4.39
N THR A 81 13.07 -5.25 3.85
CA THR A 81 13.54 -3.97 4.37
C THR A 81 12.37 -3.07 4.79
N HIS A 82 12.59 -2.23 5.80
CA HIS A 82 11.65 -1.20 6.19
C HIS A 82 11.72 -0.06 5.18
N GLU A 83 10.68 0.06 4.36
CA GLU A 83 10.52 1.10 3.33
C GLU A 83 9.56 2.16 3.86
N LYS A 84 9.95 3.43 3.87
CA LYS A 84 9.21 4.54 4.48
C LYS A 84 8.86 5.59 3.47
#